data_AF-R0I570-F1
#
_entry.id   AF-R0I570-F1
#
_cell.length_a   1.000
_cell.length_b   1.000
_cell.length_c   1.000
_cell.angle_alpha   90.00
_cell.angle_beta   90.00
_cell.angle_gamma   90.00
#
_symmetry.space_group_name_H-M   'P 1'
#
loop_
_entity.id
_entity.type
_entity.pdbx_description
1 polymer ?
#
loop_
_entity_poly.entity_id
_entity_poly.type
_entity_poly.pdbx_seq_one_letter_code
_entity_poly.pdbx_strand_id
1 'polypeptide(L)'
;LHEWVPGSINDILVPVESYHLDNISQGVIRHQERFDYDRVPAILELCCQAGAIHPEEILQYSKIHDNPQISDEDIRSLPAGELKYVGANALMAWEKLRAGVKKLLLVYRSKVCKRCKEVHIGPSGHKARLCGVFKYESWRGTHYWEKAGVNDLVPEKVVWHRRPQDPVVLLNEGRHHYGHAPAIVSLCSHAGAIVPVKYACKMKPQGLSFPH
;
A
#
# COMPACT_ATOMS: atom_id res chain seq x y z
N LEU A 1 -11.35 24.03 -4.81
CA LEU A 1 -12.39 23.01 -5.05
C LEU A 1 -11.69 21.68 -5.32
N HIS A 2 -12.21 20.55 -4.84
CA HIS A 2 -11.76 19.23 -5.27
C HIS A 2 -12.70 18.72 -6.37
N GLU A 3 -12.15 18.14 -7.41
CA GLU A 3 -12.88 17.38 -8.42
C GLU A 3 -12.78 15.89 -8.05
N TRP A 4 -13.91 15.20 -8.04
CA TRP A 4 -13.99 13.79 -7.70
C TRP A 4 -14.06 12.96 -8.97
N VAL A 5 -13.11 12.05 -9.13
CA VAL A 5 -13.02 11.11 -10.26
C VAL A 5 -13.17 9.67 -9.75
N PRO A 6 -13.53 8.70 -10.61
CA PRO A 6 -13.51 7.29 -10.25
C PRO A 6 -12.13 6.86 -9.74
N GLY A 7 -12.09 6.21 -8.58
CA GLY A 7 -10.85 5.67 -8.00
C GLY A 7 -10.47 4.32 -8.60
N SER A 8 -9.18 4.00 -8.54
CA SER A 8 -8.60 2.73 -8.97
C SER A 8 -8.12 1.89 -7.79
N ILE A 9 -7.70 0.65 -8.06
CA ILE A 9 -7.05 -0.20 -7.04
C ILE A 9 -5.81 0.47 -6.44
N ASN A 10 -5.05 1.25 -7.22
CA ASN A 10 -3.83 1.93 -6.78
C ASN A 10 -4.11 3.10 -5.83
N ASP A 11 -5.33 3.64 -5.84
CA ASP A 11 -5.78 4.67 -4.89
C ASP A 11 -6.12 4.08 -3.51
N ILE A 12 -6.33 2.76 -3.44
CA ILE A 12 -6.64 2.00 -2.23
C ILE A 12 -5.41 1.26 -1.72
N LEU A 13 -4.73 0.52 -2.61
CA LEU A 13 -3.50 -0.23 -2.40
C LEU A 13 -2.35 0.53 -3.07
N VAL A 14 -1.68 1.39 -2.30
CA VAL A 14 -0.63 2.25 -2.82
C VAL A 14 0.56 1.39 -3.29
N PRO A 15 0.91 1.38 -4.59
CA PRO A 15 2.05 0.63 -5.08
C PRO A 15 3.35 1.24 -4.53
N VAL A 16 4.22 0.38 -4.03
CA VAL A 16 5.57 0.75 -3.58
C VAL A 16 6.55 -0.08 -4.36
N GLU A 17 7.39 0.61 -5.13
CA GLU A 17 8.36 -0.01 -6.02
C GLU A 17 9.74 -0.09 -5.38
N SER A 18 10.51 -1.11 -5.75
CA SER A 18 11.93 -1.24 -5.45
C SER A 18 12.70 -1.76 -6.66
N TYR A 19 14.02 -1.59 -6.66
CA TYR A 19 14.87 -2.26 -7.65
C TYR A 19 14.89 -3.76 -7.41
N HIS A 20 14.70 -4.53 -8.48
CA HIS A 20 14.92 -5.96 -8.47
C HIS A 20 16.42 -6.27 -8.38
N LEU A 21 16.82 -7.23 -7.54
CA LEU A 21 18.21 -7.70 -7.43
C LEU A 21 18.28 -9.16 -7.86
N ASP A 22 19.18 -9.47 -8.81
CA ASP A 22 19.42 -10.85 -9.24
C ASP A 22 20.04 -11.68 -8.12
N ASN A 23 20.86 -11.03 -7.26
CA ASN A 23 21.53 -11.66 -6.15
C ASN A 23 21.61 -10.74 -4.92
N ILE A 24 21.43 -11.29 -3.72
CA ILE A 24 21.49 -10.53 -2.45
C ILE A 24 22.89 -9.95 -2.18
N SER A 25 23.94 -10.55 -2.75
CA SER A 25 25.33 -10.08 -2.69
C SER A 25 25.69 -9.08 -3.79
N GLN A 26 24.73 -8.70 -4.64
CA GLN A 26 24.96 -7.73 -5.71
C GLN A 26 25.42 -6.39 -5.13
N GLY A 27 26.30 -5.72 -5.88
CA GLY A 27 26.86 -4.44 -5.50
C GLY A 27 25.78 -3.36 -5.35
N VAL A 28 26.16 -2.26 -4.70
CA VAL A 28 25.28 -1.10 -4.52
C VAL A 28 24.99 -0.45 -5.87
N ILE A 29 23.71 -0.45 -6.29
CA ILE A 29 23.25 0.19 -7.54
C ILE A 29 23.61 1.69 -7.54
N ARG A 30 24.42 2.10 -8.51
CA ARG A 30 24.82 3.49 -8.73
C ARG A 30 23.77 4.23 -9.56
N HIS A 31 23.85 5.56 -9.59
CA HIS A 31 22.89 6.36 -10.34
C HIS A 31 22.89 6.11 -11.84
N GLN A 32 24.06 5.89 -12.43
CA GLN A 32 24.19 5.60 -13.85
C GLN A 32 23.55 4.26 -14.20
N GLU A 33 23.68 3.29 -13.29
CA GLU A 33 23.19 1.92 -13.45
C GLU A 33 21.67 1.80 -13.27
N ARG A 34 20.97 2.88 -12.88
CA ARG A 34 19.57 2.82 -12.46
C ARG A 34 18.58 2.34 -13.52
N PHE A 35 18.97 2.38 -14.79
CA PHE A 35 18.15 1.94 -15.93
C PHE A 35 18.50 0.52 -16.36
N ASP A 36 19.56 -0.05 -15.80
CA ASP A 36 19.99 -1.42 -16.07
C ASP A 36 19.27 -2.43 -15.16
N TYR A 37 18.38 -1.94 -14.29
CA TYR A 37 17.67 -2.73 -13.28
C TYR A 37 16.16 -2.49 -13.41
N ASP A 38 15.42 -3.58 -13.35
CA ASP A 38 13.96 -3.52 -13.34
C ASP A 38 13.41 -2.96 -12.03
N ARG A 39 12.22 -2.36 -12.14
CA ARG A 39 11.40 -1.93 -11.00
C ARG A 39 10.28 -2.93 -10.82
N VAL A 40 10.14 -3.41 -9.59
CA VAL A 40 9.11 -4.36 -9.19
C VAL A 40 8.49 -3.92 -7.87
N PRO A 41 7.24 -4.34 -7.57
CA PRO A 41 6.64 -4.11 -6.27
C PRO A 41 7.54 -4.61 -5.14
N ALA A 42 7.80 -3.76 -4.15
CA ALA A 42 8.72 -4.03 -3.05
C ALA A 42 8.33 -5.27 -2.23
N ILE A 43 7.04 -5.61 -2.21
CA ILE A 43 6.55 -6.86 -1.61
C ILE A 43 6.99 -8.10 -2.41
N LEU A 44 7.02 -8.03 -3.74
CA LEU A 44 7.45 -9.13 -4.59
C LEU A 44 8.96 -9.32 -4.48
N GLU A 45 9.73 -8.22 -4.45
CA GLU A 45 11.17 -8.28 -4.21
C GLU A 45 11.47 -8.87 -2.81
N LEU A 46 10.73 -8.48 -1.78
CA LEU A 46 10.87 -9.07 -0.43
C LEU A 46 10.57 -10.58 -0.43
N CYS A 47 9.53 -11.01 -1.15
CA CYS A 47 9.20 -12.44 -1.30
C CYS A 47 10.26 -13.19 -2.10
N CYS A 48 10.83 -12.56 -3.13
CA CYS A 48 11.91 -13.12 -3.94
C CYS A 48 13.17 -13.34 -3.10
N GLN A 49 13.60 -12.34 -2.33
CA GLN A 49 14.73 -12.50 -1.40
C GLN A 49 14.46 -13.52 -0.30
N ALA A 50 13.18 -13.79 0.01
CA ALA A 50 12.78 -14.84 0.93
C ALA A 50 12.72 -16.24 0.31
N GLY A 51 13.03 -16.39 -0.97
CA GLY A 51 12.99 -17.65 -1.71
C GLY A 51 11.58 -18.12 -2.07
N ALA A 52 10.57 -17.26 -1.93
CA ALA A 52 9.18 -17.59 -2.28
C ALA A 52 8.86 -17.39 -3.76
N ILE A 53 9.69 -16.62 -4.48
CA ILE A 53 9.57 -16.34 -5.91
C ILE A 53 10.97 -16.49 -6.52
N HIS A 54 11.07 -17.14 -7.67
CA HIS A 54 12.34 -17.22 -8.39
C HIS A 54 12.67 -15.86 -9.04
N PRO A 55 13.91 -15.35 -8.99
CA PRO A 55 14.26 -14.04 -9.56
C PRO A 55 13.81 -13.85 -11.01
N GLU A 56 13.99 -14.86 -11.86
CA GLU A 56 13.60 -14.79 -13.27
C GLU A 56 12.07 -14.70 -13.50
N GLU A 57 11.26 -15.13 -12.53
CA GLU A 57 9.79 -15.13 -12.64
C GLU A 57 9.16 -13.82 -12.16
N ILE A 58 9.89 -13.01 -11.38
CA ILE A 58 9.34 -11.83 -10.71
C ILE A 58 8.70 -10.84 -11.70
N LEU A 59 9.31 -10.67 -12.87
CA LEU A 59 8.85 -9.74 -13.90
C LEU A 59 7.51 -10.20 -14.51
N GLN A 60 7.29 -11.51 -14.59
CA GLN A 60 6.02 -12.07 -15.03
C GLN A 60 4.93 -11.80 -13.99
N TYR A 61 5.22 -12.07 -12.71
CA TYR A 61 4.28 -11.78 -11.62
C TYR A 61 3.91 -10.29 -11.58
N SER A 62 4.87 -9.40 -11.75
CA SER A 62 4.63 -7.96 -11.78
C SER A 62 3.64 -7.55 -12.88
N LYS A 63 3.74 -8.16 -14.07
CA LYS A 63 2.87 -7.82 -15.22
C LYS A 63 1.43 -8.31 -15.08
N ILE A 64 1.20 -9.43 -14.40
CA ILE A 64 -0.14 -10.03 -14.26
C ILE A 64 -1.07 -9.15 -13.42
N HIS A 65 -0.52 -8.41 -12.45
CA HIS A 65 -1.31 -7.63 -11.50
C HIS A 65 -1.91 -6.33 -12.07
N ASP A 66 -1.44 -5.84 -13.21
CA ASP A 66 -1.94 -4.60 -13.83
C ASP A 66 -3.24 -4.79 -14.63
N ASN A 67 -3.73 -6.02 -14.82
CA ASN A 67 -4.89 -6.29 -15.66
C ASN A 67 -5.76 -7.46 -15.15
N PRO A 68 -6.60 -7.26 -14.12
CA PRO A 68 -7.59 -8.25 -13.76
C PRO A 68 -8.60 -8.40 -14.90
N GLN A 69 -8.65 -9.59 -15.51
CA GLN A 69 -9.63 -9.95 -16.55
C GLN A 69 -11.04 -10.12 -15.94
N ILE A 70 -11.62 -9.05 -15.44
CA ILE A 70 -13.01 -9.01 -14.98
C ILE A 70 -13.68 -7.83 -15.67
N SER A 71 -14.82 -8.07 -16.34
CA SER A 71 -15.57 -7.01 -16.99
C SER A 71 -16.30 -6.15 -15.95
N ASP A 72 -16.39 -4.84 -16.18
CA ASP A 72 -17.11 -3.90 -15.30
C ASP A 72 -18.62 -4.24 -15.16
N GLU A 73 -19.19 -4.94 -16.14
CA GLU A 73 -20.59 -5.35 -16.17
C GLU A 73 -20.87 -6.54 -15.24
N ASP A 74 -19.93 -7.49 -15.16
CA ASP A 74 -20.01 -8.62 -14.24
C ASP A 74 -19.90 -8.15 -12.77
N ILE A 75 -19.14 -7.07 -12.50
CA ILE A 75 -18.98 -6.51 -11.15
C ILE A 75 -20.26 -5.85 -10.66
N ARG A 76 -20.96 -5.10 -11.52
CA ARG A 76 -22.16 -4.33 -11.14
C ARG A 76 -23.38 -5.19 -10.85
N SER A 77 -23.38 -6.44 -11.32
CA SER A 77 -24.48 -7.40 -11.16
C SER A 77 -24.30 -8.35 -9.96
N LEU A 78 -23.22 -8.20 -9.18
CA LEU A 78 -22.97 -9.07 -8.02
C LEU A 78 -24.02 -8.87 -6.92
N PRO A 79 -24.64 -9.96 -6.41
CA PRO A 79 -25.60 -9.87 -5.32
C PRO A 79 -24.91 -9.45 -4.02
N ALA A 80 -25.67 -8.81 -3.11
CA ALA A 80 -25.12 -8.28 -1.85
C ALA A 80 -24.41 -9.33 -0.98
N GLY A 81 -24.83 -10.61 -1.05
CA GLY A 81 -24.16 -11.72 -0.36
C GLY A 81 -22.75 -12.00 -0.88
N GLU A 82 -22.55 -11.93 -2.19
CA GLU A 82 -21.24 -12.08 -2.83
C GLU A 82 -20.32 -10.90 -2.49
N LEU A 83 -20.84 -9.67 -2.50
CA LEU A 83 -20.07 -8.49 -2.10
C LEU A 83 -19.56 -8.59 -0.66
N LYS A 84 -20.39 -9.09 0.26
CA LYS A 84 -19.98 -9.34 1.65
C LYS A 84 -18.88 -10.39 1.74
N TYR A 85 -18.98 -11.47 0.98
CA TYR A 85 -17.97 -12.52 0.94
C TYR A 85 -16.63 -12.01 0.35
N VAL A 86 -16.68 -11.28 -0.78
CA VAL A 86 -15.52 -10.64 -1.41
C VAL A 86 -14.86 -9.66 -0.43
N GLY A 87 -15.64 -8.79 0.23
CA GLY A 87 -15.14 -7.85 1.22
C GLY A 87 -14.47 -8.55 2.42
N ALA A 88 -15.05 -9.64 2.92
CA ALA A 88 -14.46 -10.42 4.01
C ALA A 88 -13.12 -11.05 3.60
N ASN A 89 -13.05 -11.61 2.40
CA ASN A 89 -11.82 -12.21 1.87
C ASN A 89 -10.73 -11.18 1.62
N ALA A 90 -11.08 -10.03 1.02
CA ALA A 90 -10.14 -8.93 0.80
C ALA A 90 -9.57 -8.41 2.13
N LEU A 91 -10.42 -8.24 3.15
CA LEU A 91 -9.98 -7.82 4.49
C LEU A 91 -9.07 -8.86 5.14
N MET A 92 -9.38 -10.16 5.01
CA MET A 92 -8.52 -11.22 5.53
C MET A 92 -7.17 -11.26 4.82
N ALA A 93 -7.16 -11.10 3.48
CA ALA A 93 -5.93 -11.06 2.69
C ALA A 93 -5.05 -9.87 3.09
N TRP A 94 -5.64 -8.70 3.27
CA TRP A 94 -4.96 -7.50 3.77
C TRP A 94 -4.28 -7.72 5.12
N GLU A 95 -5.00 -8.32 6.08
CA GLU A 95 -4.47 -8.65 7.40
C GLU A 95 -3.29 -9.64 7.33
N LYS A 96 -3.45 -10.70 6.53
CA LYS A 96 -2.42 -11.72 6.33
C LYS A 96 -1.19 -11.14 5.66
N LEU A 97 -1.35 -10.32 4.61
CA LEU A 97 -0.26 -9.66 3.90
C LEU A 97 0.57 -8.81 4.87
N ARG A 98 -0.08 -7.92 5.63
CA ARG A 98 0.61 -7.02 6.58
C ARG A 98 1.32 -7.79 7.70
N ALA A 99 0.68 -8.84 8.22
CA ALA A 99 1.30 -9.70 9.23
C ALA A 99 2.50 -10.48 8.67
N GLY A 100 2.40 -10.98 7.43
CA GLY A 100 3.48 -11.67 6.73
C GLY A 100 4.67 -10.76 6.46
N VAL A 101 4.44 -9.59 5.87
CA VAL A 101 5.48 -8.57 5.64
C VAL A 101 6.16 -8.16 6.95
N LYS A 102 5.39 -7.98 8.03
CA LYS A 102 5.96 -7.69 9.35
C LYS A 102 6.95 -8.75 9.81
N LYS A 103 6.64 -10.03 9.61
CA LYS A 103 7.52 -11.15 9.97
C LYS A 103 8.75 -11.21 9.06
N LEU A 104 8.58 -11.04 7.75
CA LEU A 104 9.68 -11.05 6.78
C LEU A 104 10.69 -9.93 7.07
N LEU A 105 10.22 -8.72 7.41
CA LEU A 105 11.07 -7.59 7.81
C LEU A 105 11.88 -7.79 9.11
N LEU A 106 11.59 -8.86 9.88
CA LEU A 106 12.42 -9.25 11.02
C LEU A 106 13.69 -10.02 10.58
N VAL A 107 13.63 -10.68 9.43
CA VAL A 107 14.70 -11.57 8.92
C VAL A 107 15.44 -10.91 7.76
N TYR A 108 14.69 -10.44 6.76
CA TYR A 108 15.21 -9.82 5.56
C TYR A 108 15.38 -8.33 5.77
N ARG A 109 16.60 -7.84 5.56
CA ARG A 109 16.91 -6.43 5.75
C ARG A 109 16.27 -5.64 4.62
N SER A 110 15.53 -4.59 4.97
CA SER A 110 14.98 -3.65 4.01
C SER A 110 15.21 -2.23 4.51
N LYS A 111 15.37 -1.31 3.57
CA LYS A 111 15.69 0.10 3.79
C LYS A 111 14.64 0.99 3.15
N VAL A 112 14.31 2.08 3.83
CA VAL A 112 13.50 3.16 3.26
C VAL A 112 14.26 4.47 3.37
N CYS A 113 14.14 5.34 2.37
CA CYS A 113 14.70 6.67 2.43
C CYS A 113 13.76 7.58 3.23
N LYS A 114 14.24 8.12 4.35
CA LYS A 114 13.44 9.00 5.23
C LYS A 114 12.86 10.22 4.51
N ARG A 115 13.56 10.70 3.47
CA ARG A 115 13.22 11.93 2.73
C ARG A 115 12.26 11.67 1.57
N CYS A 116 12.61 10.77 0.65
CA CYS A 116 11.83 10.55 -0.57
C CYS A 116 10.98 9.28 -0.58
N LYS A 117 10.97 8.51 0.52
CA LYS A 117 10.20 7.27 0.68
C LYS A 117 10.55 6.14 -0.31
N GLU A 118 11.69 6.24 -0.97
CA GLU A 118 12.25 5.16 -1.78
C GLU A 118 12.48 3.91 -0.92
N VAL A 119 12.11 2.73 -1.41
CA VAL A 119 12.31 1.46 -0.72
C VAL A 119 13.35 0.62 -1.45
N HIS A 120 14.23 -0.01 -0.67
CA HIS A 120 15.19 -0.99 -1.15
C HIS A 120 15.11 -2.23 -0.26
N ILE A 121 14.92 -3.39 -0.88
CA ILE A 121 15.02 -4.66 -0.18
C ILE A 121 16.48 -5.09 -0.25
N GLY A 122 17.15 -5.11 0.89
CA GLY A 122 18.58 -5.36 0.99
C GLY A 122 19.25 -4.64 2.17
N PRO A 123 20.49 -5.02 2.51
CA PRO A 123 21.18 -4.55 3.72
C PRO A 123 21.59 -3.08 3.69
N SER A 124 21.91 -2.52 2.52
CA SER A 124 22.70 -1.27 2.43
C SER A 124 21.99 -0.11 1.73
N GLY A 125 20.89 -0.37 1.02
CA GLY A 125 20.29 0.64 0.14
C GLY A 125 21.11 0.86 -1.14
N HIS A 126 20.58 1.66 -2.07
CA HIS A 126 21.27 2.03 -3.31
C HIS A 126 21.77 3.48 -3.31
N LYS A 127 22.64 3.80 -4.28
CA LYS A 127 23.14 5.16 -4.57
C LYS A 127 22.43 5.80 -5.76
N ALA A 128 21.47 5.11 -6.39
CA ALA A 128 20.71 5.69 -7.50
C ALA A 128 19.86 6.89 -7.06
N ARG A 129 20.15 8.06 -7.64
CA ARG A 129 19.39 9.30 -7.37
C ARG A 129 18.03 9.22 -8.08
N LEU A 130 16.97 9.01 -7.30
CA LEU A 130 15.58 9.11 -7.78
C LEU A 130 14.86 10.35 -7.24
N CYS A 131 15.44 11.05 -6.25
CA CYS A 131 14.84 12.23 -5.64
C CYS A 131 14.93 13.48 -6.55
N GLY A 132 14.02 13.59 -7.51
CA GLY A 132 13.85 14.76 -8.39
C GLY A 132 13.07 15.93 -7.78
N VAL A 133 12.71 15.87 -6.50
CA VAL A 133 11.75 16.80 -5.87
C VAL A 133 12.40 18.07 -5.31
N PHE A 134 13.70 18.04 -4.99
CA PHE A 134 14.44 19.22 -4.49
C PHE A 134 15.52 19.62 -5.49
N LYS A 135 15.13 20.34 -6.55
CA LYS A 135 16.08 20.89 -7.54
C LYS A 135 16.95 22.03 -6.99
N TYR A 136 16.62 22.59 -5.81
CA TYR A 136 17.24 23.81 -5.30
C TYR A 136 18.00 23.68 -3.97
N GLU A 137 18.05 22.49 -3.37
CA GLU A 137 18.87 22.29 -2.17
C GLU A 137 20.11 21.46 -2.50
N SER A 138 21.27 21.96 -2.10
CA SER A 138 22.63 21.45 -2.29
C SER A 138 22.92 20.06 -1.70
N TRP A 139 21.91 19.29 -1.31
CA TRP A 139 22.05 17.92 -0.82
C TRP A 139 22.11 16.94 -2.01
N ARG A 140 23.31 16.43 -2.27
CA ARG A 140 23.76 15.66 -3.44
C ARG A 140 23.02 14.33 -3.70
N GLY A 141 21.71 14.33 -3.98
CA GLY A 141 20.97 13.15 -4.48
C GLY A 141 21.23 11.83 -3.74
N THR A 142 21.58 11.89 -2.45
CA THR A 142 21.99 10.73 -1.66
C THR A 142 20.84 10.39 -0.72
N HIS A 143 20.47 9.11 -0.69
CA HIS A 143 19.40 8.61 0.17
C HIS A 143 19.83 8.62 1.64
N TYR A 144 18.88 8.93 2.51
CA TYR A 144 19.03 8.76 3.96
C TYR A 144 18.29 7.48 4.37
N TRP A 145 19.01 6.36 4.32
CA TRP A 145 18.45 5.02 4.54
C TRP A 145 18.20 4.74 6.02
N GLU A 146 16.96 4.38 6.36
CA GLU A 146 16.56 3.85 7.66
C GLU A 146 15.98 2.44 7.51
N LYS A 147 15.79 1.71 8.61
CA LYS A 147 15.14 0.39 8.57
C LYS A 147 13.70 0.56 8.12
N ALA A 148 13.30 -0.15 7.06
CA ALA A 148 11.92 -0.13 6.60
C ALA A 148 10.99 -0.88 7.57
N GLY A 149 9.81 -0.34 7.78
CA GLY A 149 8.69 -0.95 8.46
C GLY A 149 7.58 -1.40 7.50
N VAL A 150 6.54 -2.01 8.05
CA VAL A 150 5.42 -2.55 7.26
C VAL A 150 4.72 -1.46 6.43
N ASN A 151 4.59 -0.26 6.98
CA ASN A 151 3.94 0.86 6.29
C ASN A 151 4.78 1.45 5.16
N ASP A 152 6.08 1.17 5.11
CA ASP A 152 6.93 1.62 4.02
C ASP A 152 6.76 0.73 2.78
N LEU A 153 6.47 -0.56 2.96
CA LEU A 153 6.23 -1.52 1.86
C LEU A 153 4.74 -1.68 1.53
N VAL A 154 3.87 -1.60 2.53
CA VAL A 154 2.42 -1.73 2.41
C VAL A 154 1.79 -0.53 3.13
N PRO A 155 1.70 0.64 2.49
CA PRO A 155 1.17 1.84 3.13
C PRO A 155 -0.32 1.69 3.45
N GLU A 156 -0.74 2.21 4.61
CA GLU A 156 -2.16 2.36 4.91
C GLU A 156 -2.65 3.70 4.36
N LYS A 157 -3.44 3.69 3.27
CA LYS A 157 -4.14 4.89 2.80
C LYS A 157 -5.28 5.19 3.77
N VAL A 158 -5.11 6.14 4.68
CA VAL A 158 -6.16 6.50 5.65
C VAL A 158 -7.20 7.39 4.99
N VAL A 159 -8.48 7.04 5.16
CA VAL A 159 -9.64 7.79 4.66
C VAL A 159 -10.57 8.15 5.80
N TRP A 160 -11.44 9.14 5.55
CA TRP A 160 -12.62 9.38 6.36
C TRP A 160 -13.59 8.20 6.20
N HIS A 161 -13.95 7.59 7.33
CA HIS A 161 -14.88 6.47 7.36
C HIS A 161 -16.28 6.99 7.73
N ARG A 162 -17.22 6.82 6.80
CA ARG A 162 -18.62 7.16 7.02
C ARG A 162 -19.31 6.02 7.78
N ARG A 163 -19.97 6.35 8.88
CA ARG A 163 -20.77 5.41 9.68
C ARG A 163 -22.25 5.45 9.25
N PRO A 164 -23.06 4.46 9.61
CA PRO A 164 -24.50 4.46 9.29
C PRO A 164 -25.24 5.72 9.76
N GLN A 165 -24.84 6.28 10.91
CA GLN A 165 -25.41 7.50 11.48
C GLN A 165 -24.86 8.81 10.90
N ASP A 166 -23.83 8.75 10.05
CA ASP A 166 -23.22 9.94 9.44
C ASP A 166 -23.95 10.32 8.14
N PRO A 167 -23.93 11.61 7.76
CA PRO A 167 -24.61 12.08 6.55
C PRO A 167 -24.05 11.44 5.26
N VAL A 168 -24.94 11.32 4.26
CA VAL A 168 -24.66 11.52 2.82
C VAL A 168 -23.18 11.66 2.44
N VAL A 169 -22.81 12.92 2.56
CA VAL A 169 -21.53 13.52 2.22
C VAL A 169 -20.99 14.08 3.54
N LEU A 170 -19.75 13.70 3.86
CA LEU A 170 -19.10 14.16 5.08
C LEU A 170 -18.69 15.63 4.91
N LEU A 171 -19.21 16.48 5.80
CA LEU A 171 -18.95 17.91 5.81
C LEU A 171 -17.74 18.25 6.70
N ASN A 172 -16.99 19.30 6.35
CA ASN A 172 -15.78 19.70 7.06
C ASN A 172 -16.04 20.00 8.55
N GLU A 173 -17.21 20.54 8.87
CA GLU A 173 -17.67 20.90 10.22
C GLU A 173 -17.72 19.65 11.14
N GLY A 174 -18.05 18.49 10.58
CA GLY A 174 -18.15 17.22 11.31
C GLY A 174 -16.83 16.44 11.41
N ARG A 175 -15.70 16.95 10.90
CA ARG A 175 -14.41 16.23 10.85
C ARG A 175 -13.92 15.67 12.19
N HIS A 176 -14.32 16.26 13.31
CA HIS A 176 -13.93 15.76 14.63
C HIS A 176 -14.81 14.59 15.12
N HIS A 177 -15.98 14.40 14.52
CA HIS A 177 -16.95 13.36 14.87
C HIS A 177 -16.72 12.07 14.08
N TYR A 178 -16.37 12.19 12.79
CA TYR A 178 -16.24 11.05 11.91
C TYR A 178 -15.08 10.12 12.27
N GLY A 179 -15.24 8.86 11.87
CA GLY A 179 -14.21 7.84 11.97
C GLY A 179 -13.15 7.97 10.87
N HIS A 180 -12.06 7.25 11.06
CA HIS A 180 -11.03 7.02 10.05
C HIS A 180 -10.73 5.53 9.95
N ALA A 181 -10.33 5.08 8.77
CA ALA A 181 -9.86 3.72 8.57
C ALA A 181 -8.87 3.68 7.39
N PRO A 182 -8.02 2.63 7.27
CA PRO A 182 -7.41 2.31 6.00
C PRO A 182 -8.49 2.13 4.92
N ALA A 183 -8.23 2.60 3.71
CA ALA A 183 -9.19 2.65 2.61
C ALA A 183 -9.80 1.28 2.32
N ILE A 184 -8.96 0.24 2.25
CA ILE A 184 -9.38 -1.15 2.08
C ILE A 184 -10.30 -1.63 3.21
N VAL A 185 -10.02 -1.25 4.46
CA VAL A 185 -10.83 -1.62 5.62
C VAL A 185 -12.20 -0.93 5.54
N SER A 186 -12.24 0.36 5.20
CA SER A 186 -13.50 1.09 5.01
C SER A 186 -14.31 0.51 3.85
N LEU A 187 -13.67 0.17 2.74
CA LEU A 187 -14.31 -0.41 1.57
C LEU A 187 -14.94 -1.76 1.89
N CYS A 188 -14.21 -2.64 2.55
CA CYS A 188 -14.73 -3.95 2.99
C CYS A 188 -15.89 -3.80 3.98
N SER A 189 -15.81 -2.81 4.89
CA SER A 189 -16.92 -2.49 5.80
C SER A 189 -18.18 -2.08 5.03
N HIS A 190 -18.06 -1.25 3.99
CA HIS A 190 -19.20 -0.84 3.16
C HIS A 190 -19.77 -2.01 2.35
N ALA A 191 -18.95 -2.99 1.98
CA ALA A 191 -19.39 -4.24 1.37
C ALA A 191 -20.09 -5.18 2.38
N GLY A 192 -20.17 -4.82 3.67
CA GLY A 192 -20.83 -5.61 4.71
C GLY A 192 -19.91 -6.61 5.43
N ALA A 193 -18.60 -6.54 5.21
CA ALA A 193 -17.64 -7.36 5.94
C ALA A 193 -17.55 -6.95 7.41
N ILE A 194 -17.40 -7.94 8.30
CA ILE A 194 -17.20 -7.68 9.72
C ILE A 194 -15.75 -7.25 9.94
N VAL A 195 -15.56 -6.01 10.38
CA VAL A 195 -14.24 -5.44 10.60
C VAL A 195 -13.68 -5.84 11.98
N PRO A 196 -12.41 -6.27 12.07
CA PRO A 196 -11.77 -6.57 13.35
C PRO A 196 -11.77 -5.40 14.34
N VAL A 197 -11.95 -5.71 15.63
CA VAL A 197 -12.09 -4.73 16.73
C VAL A 197 -10.92 -3.75 16.83
N LYS A 198 -9.71 -4.15 16.40
CA LYS A 198 -8.53 -3.27 16.40
C LYS A 198 -8.71 -1.99 15.58
N TYR A 199 -9.64 -1.97 14.62
CA TYR A 199 -9.97 -0.78 13.83
C TYR A 199 -11.07 0.08 14.46
N ALA A 200 -11.85 -0.46 15.40
CA ALA A 200 -13.04 0.19 15.95
C ALA A 200 -12.74 1.54 16.59
N CYS A 201 -11.61 1.69 17.30
CA CYS A 201 -11.24 2.95 17.94
C CYS A 201 -11.11 4.09 16.91
N LYS A 202 -10.46 3.84 15.77
CA LYS A 202 -10.32 4.85 14.70
C LYS A 202 -11.65 5.06 13.97
N MET A 203 -12.43 4.00 13.76
CA MET A 203 -13.70 4.04 13.03
C MET A 203 -14.86 4.65 13.81
N LYS A 204 -14.75 4.73 15.15
CA LYS A 204 -15.76 5.33 16.05
C LYS A 204 -17.19 4.81 15.82
N PRO A 205 -17.45 3.49 15.77
CA PRO A 205 -18.79 2.97 15.47
C PRO A 205 -19.87 3.50 16.43
N GLN A 206 -19.51 3.71 17.70
CA GLN A 206 -20.39 4.27 18.75
C GLN A 206 -20.08 5.74 19.08
N GLY A 207 -19.26 6.42 18.28
CA GLY A 207 -18.94 7.83 18.50
C GLY A 207 -20.17 8.71 18.24
N LEU A 208 -20.24 9.85 18.91
CA LEU A 208 -21.31 10.84 18.70
C LEU A 208 -21.39 11.27 17.23
N SER A 209 -22.62 11.50 16.76
CA SER A 209 -22.87 12.11 15.46
C SER A 209 -22.58 13.60 15.50
N PHE A 210 -22.20 14.17 14.35
CA PHE A 210 -22.16 15.61 14.19
C PHE A 210 -23.60 16.17 14.33
N PRO A 211 -23.85 17.17 15.20
CA PRO A 211 -25.16 17.80 15.31
C PRO A 211 -25.55 18.44 13.98
N HIS A 212 -26.76 18.13 13.52
CA HIS A 212 -27.36 18.77 12.35
C HIS A 212 -27.86 20.18 12.66
#